data_AF-A0A5C1IAP6-F1
#
_entry.id   AF-A0A5C1IAP6-F1
#
_cell.length_a   1.000
_cell.length_b   1.000
_cell.length_c   1.000
_cell.angle_alpha   90.00
_cell.angle_beta   90.00
_cell.angle_gamma   90.00
#
_symmetry.space_group_name_H-M   'P 1'
#
loop_
_entity.id
_entity.type
_entity.pdbx_description
1 polymer ?
#
loop_
_entity_poly.entity_id
_entity_poly.type
_entity_poly.pdbx_seq_one_letter_code
_entity_poly.pdbx_strand_id
1 'polypeptide(L)'
;MKKKKHVNAATPWQRLVRMLHYERTTINYIFIYAILIGLIGLTLPLGTTAVFNLLSNGAMYSSTYILIAVVLIGVVIGGSLLIGQLTLVEFLEQKIFTKASMEFAYRLPRIKKEELQGEHPPELVNRFFDILTIQKGLTKLLVDIVAAAVQIFFSAILLSFYHPVFMAVGLLALTAIAVIILLYYRQGVETSIDESGHKYELVAHLEEVAGDLDKYRGNAEKMDDIVKTTDEITSKYLAARNDHFGILKKMFVGSVALRTVLMGGLLLLGSFFVVEREMTFGQFVAAEVIVVQISYAVEKLLTNMNTVFDMVTGSEKLAVVTDLELEGAK
;
A
#
# COMPACT_ATOMS: atom_id res chain seq x y z
N MET A 1 12.38 -29.62 1.69
CA MET A 1 13.82 -29.77 1.33
C MET A 1 14.58 -28.51 1.74
N LYS A 2 15.75 -28.64 2.41
CA LYS A 2 16.59 -27.51 2.82
C LYS A 2 17.24 -26.87 1.59
N LYS A 3 16.72 -25.72 1.14
CA LYS A 3 17.32 -24.88 0.08
C LYS A 3 18.76 -24.49 0.47
N LYS A 4 19.70 -24.59 -0.47
CA LYS A 4 21.01 -23.92 -0.38
C LYS A 4 20.75 -22.42 -0.21
N LYS A 5 20.86 -21.91 1.02
CA LYS A 5 20.82 -20.47 1.29
C LYS A 5 22.09 -19.86 0.69
N HIS A 6 21.95 -19.11 -0.41
CA HIS A 6 22.99 -18.19 -0.83
C HIS A 6 23.31 -17.25 0.36
N VAL A 7 24.60 -17.13 0.68
CA VAL A 7 25.13 -16.55 1.95
C VAL A 7 24.82 -15.04 2.12
N ASN A 8 24.17 -14.40 1.13
CA ASN A 8 23.68 -13.03 1.18
C ASN A 8 22.24 -12.90 0.62
N ALA A 9 21.28 -13.69 1.13
CA ALA A 9 19.88 -13.55 0.72
C ALA A 9 19.32 -12.19 1.17
N ALA A 10 19.04 -11.30 0.21
CA ALA A 10 18.39 -10.02 0.48
C ALA A 10 17.03 -10.26 1.14
N THR A 11 16.65 -9.42 2.10
CA THR A 11 15.31 -9.49 2.71
C THR A 11 14.23 -9.27 1.64
N PRO A 12 13.01 -9.81 1.80
CA PRO A 12 11.90 -9.59 0.88
C PRO A 12 11.67 -8.11 0.53
N TRP A 13 11.82 -7.23 1.52
CA TRP A 13 11.76 -5.78 1.34
C TRP A 13 12.90 -5.24 0.47
N GLN A 14 14.14 -5.67 0.72
CA GLN A 14 15.29 -5.25 -0.08
C GLN A 14 15.16 -5.69 -1.54
N ARG A 15 14.54 -6.85 -1.81
CA ARG A 15 14.29 -7.33 -3.17
C ARG A 15 13.28 -6.42 -3.90
N LEU A 16 12.17 -6.08 -3.25
CA LEU A 16 11.19 -5.17 -3.81
C LEU A 16 11.83 -3.80 -4.11
N VAL A 17 12.60 -3.26 -3.17
CA VAL A 17 13.31 -1.98 -3.36
C VAL A 17 14.28 -2.05 -4.53
N ARG A 18 15.03 -3.14 -4.72
CA ARG A 18 15.94 -3.31 -5.88
C ARG A 18 15.18 -3.33 -7.20
N MET A 19 14.04 -4.02 -7.26
CA MET A 19 13.19 -4.04 -8.45
C MET A 19 12.71 -2.63 -8.81
N LEU A 20 12.23 -1.87 -7.81
CA LEU A 20 11.76 -0.50 -8.00
C LEU A 20 12.88 0.51 -8.26
N HIS A 21 14.10 0.26 -7.78
CA HIS A 21 15.23 1.15 -7.96
C HIS A 21 15.59 1.37 -9.44
N TYR A 22 15.35 0.38 -10.30
CA TYR A 22 15.55 0.52 -11.74
C TYR A 22 14.62 1.58 -12.35
N GLU A 23 13.45 1.79 -11.75
CA GLU A 23 12.44 2.77 -12.18
C GLU A 23 12.40 4.03 -11.31
N ARG A 24 13.47 4.28 -10.53
CA ARG A 24 13.57 5.39 -9.57
C ARG A 24 13.25 6.76 -10.17
N THR A 25 13.60 7.00 -11.44
CA THR A 25 13.37 8.29 -12.08
C THR A 25 11.87 8.58 -12.20
N THR A 26 11.09 7.62 -12.71
CA THR A 26 9.63 7.74 -12.82
C THR A 26 8.99 7.79 -11.44
N ILE A 27 9.43 6.94 -10.51
CA ILE A 27 8.94 6.92 -9.13
C ILE A 27 9.17 8.26 -8.41
N ASN A 28 10.33 8.87 -8.60
CA ASN A 28 10.64 10.18 -8.02
C ASN A 28 9.71 11.28 -8.57
N TYR A 29 9.39 11.26 -9.86
CA TYR A 29 8.39 12.18 -10.40
C TYR A 29 7.01 11.94 -9.76
N ILE A 30 6.59 10.69 -9.59
CA ILE A 30 5.32 10.37 -8.92
C ILE A 30 5.31 10.92 -7.48
N PHE A 31 6.43 10.82 -6.75
CA PHE A 31 6.55 11.42 -5.40
C PHE A 31 6.49 12.94 -5.42
N ILE A 32 7.14 13.61 -6.37
CA ILE A 32 7.07 15.07 -6.53
C ILE A 32 5.61 15.48 -6.77
N TYR A 33 4.91 14.79 -7.67
CA TYR A 33 3.48 15.04 -7.92
C TYR A 33 2.65 14.85 -6.65
N ALA A 34 2.85 13.76 -5.90
CA ALA A 34 2.13 13.50 -4.66
C ALA A 34 2.33 14.62 -3.62
N ILE A 35 3.57 15.11 -3.47
CA ILE A 35 3.91 16.22 -2.57
C ILE A 35 3.20 17.51 -3.01
N LEU A 36 3.24 17.85 -4.30
CA LEU A 36 2.57 19.04 -4.84
C LEU A 36 1.06 18.95 -4.66
N ILE A 37 0.46 17.79 -4.94
CA ILE A 37 -0.97 17.54 -4.75
C ILE A 37 -1.34 17.70 -3.27
N GLY A 38 -0.56 17.11 -2.35
CA GLY A 38 -0.79 17.25 -0.92
C GLY A 38 -0.69 18.69 -0.43
N LEU A 39 0.33 19.43 -0.87
CA LEU A 39 0.50 20.84 -0.53
C LEU A 39 -0.66 21.70 -1.05
N ILE A 40 -1.06 21.50 -2.31
CA ILE A 40 -2.23 22.18 -2.90
C ILE A 40 -3.52 21.75 -2.19
N GLY A 41 -3.62 20.50 -1.74
CA GLY A 41 -4.75 19.99 -0.98
C GLY A 41 -5.00 20.75 0.33
N LEU A 42 -3.95 21.31 0.95
CA LEU A 42 -4.08 22.16 2.15
C LEU A 42 -4.75 23.51 1.86
N THR A 43 -4.85 23.94 0.60
CA THR A 43 -5.55 25.18 0.24
C THR A 43 -7.03 25.10 0.57
N LEU A 44 -7.63 23.91 0.59
CA LEU A 44 -9.02 23.71 0.97
C LEU A 44 -9.27 24.09 2.44
N PRO A 45 -8.66 23.44 3.45
CA PRO A 45 -8.90 23.80 4.85
C PRO A 45 -8.47 25.24 5.17
N LEU A 46 -7.37 25.74 4.60
CA LEU A 46 -6.95 27.12 4.79
C LEU A 46 -7.91 28.12 4.15
N GLY A 47 -8.32 27.86 2.92
CA GLY A 47 -9.22 28.71 2.15
C GLY A 47 -10.62 28.77 2.74
N THR A 48 -11.19 27.63 3.15
CA THR A 48 -12.50 27.59 3.80
C THR A 48 -12.49 28.35 5.12
N THR A 49 -11.42 28.24 5.90
CA THR A 49 -11.25 28.97 7.16
C THR A 49 -11.17 30.47 6.93
N ALA A 50 -10.40 30.91 5.94
CA ALA A 50 -10.28 32.32 5.60
C ALA A 50 -11.61 32.89 5.06
N VAL A 51 -12.33 32.15 4.21
CA VAL A 51 -13.67 32.53 3.76
C VAL A 51 -14.64 32.63 4.94
N PHE A 52 -14.64 31.65 5.84
CA PHE A 52 -15.48 31.65 7.04
C PHE A 52 -15.22 32.89 7.89
N ASN A 53 -13.95 33.19 8.20
CA ASN A 53 -13.58 34.35 8.99
C ASN A 53 -14.01 35.68 8.35
N LEU A 54 -13.90 35.82 7.02
CA LEU A 54 -14.39 37.02 6.33
C LEU A 54 -15.91 37.14 6.46
N LEU A 55 -16.65 36.04 6.24
CA LEU A 55 -18.11 36.03 6.36
C LEU A 55 -18.57 36.33 7.79
N SER A 56 -17.93 35.75 8.81
CA SER A 56 -18.26 35.98 10.23
C SER A 56 -18.02 37.41 10.69
N ASN A 57 -17.16 38.17 10.01
CA ASN A 57 -16.93 39.59 10.29
C ASN A 57 -17.90 40.52 9.53
N GLY A 58 -18.95 39.98 8.89
CA GLY A 58 -19.91 40.76 8.11
C GLY A 58 -19.34 41.30 6.79
N ALA A 59 -18.16 40.83 6.40
CA ALA A 59 -17.41 41.27 5.24
C ALA A 59 -17.77 40.41 4.02
N MET A 60 -18.93 40.66 3.41
CA MET A 60 -19.26 40.12 2.08
C MET A 60 -18.68 41.05 0.98
N TYR A 61 -17.37 41.27 1.02
CA TYR A 61 -16.63 42.12 0.07
C TYR A 61 -16.15 41.32 -1.15
N SER A 62 -15.75 42.01 -2.21
CA SER A 62 -15.12 41.42 -3.41
C SER A 62 -13.94 40.48 -3.10
N SER A 63 -13.24 40.70 -1.97
CA SER A 63 -12.14 39.84 -1.50
C SER A 63 -12.56 38.40 -1.22
N THR A 64 -13.78 38.16 -0.73
CA THR A 64 -14.28 36.81 -0.45
C THR A 64 -14.47 36.01 -1.74
N TYR A 65 -15.01 36.63 -2.78
CA TYR A 65 -15.14 36.00 -4.10
C TYR A 65 -13.79 35.73 -4.76
N ILE A 66 -12.83 36.64 -4.61
CA ILE A 66 -11.45 36.43 -5.10
C ILE A 66 -10.82 35.21 -4.41
N LEU A 67 -10.96 35.11 -3.08
CA LEU A 67 -10.43 33.97 -2.33
C LEU A 67 -11.08 32.65 -2.74
N ILE A 68 -12.40 32.62 -2.91
CA ILE A 68 -13.11 31.44 -3.43
C ILE A 68 -12.57 31.05 -4.80
N ALA A 69 -12.38 32.02 -5.71
CA ALA A 69 -11.80 31.76 -7.03
C ALA A 69 -10.38 31.16 -6.94
N VAL A 70 -9.53 31.67 -6.05
CA VAL A 70 -8.18 31.13 -5.80
C VAL A 70 -8.24 29.67 -5.31
N VAL A 71 -9.15 29.36 -4.38
CA VAL A 71 -9.35 27.99 -3.88
C VAL A 71 -9.80 27.06 -5.00
N LEU A 72 -10.77 27.49 -5.82
CA LEU A 72 -11.25 26.71 -6.96
C LEU A 72 -10.16 26.47 -8.00
N ILE A 73 -9.32 27.46 -8.29
CA ILE A 73 -8.14 27.30 -9.15
C ILE A 73 -7.18 26.26 -8.55
N GLY A 74 -6.94 26.31 -7.23
CA GLY A 74 -6.15 25.31 -6.52
C GLY A 74 -6.70 23.89 -6.71
N VAL A 75 -8.01 23.69 -6.59
CA VAL A 75 -8.67 22.39 -6.83
C VAL A 75 -8.45 21.91 -8.27
N VAL A 76 -8.60 22.78 -9.25
CA VAL A 76 -8.38 22.44 -10.67
C VAL A 76 -6.93 22.04 -10.91
N ILE A 77 -5.96 22.83 -10.40
CA ILE A 77 -4.53 22.51 -10.54
C ILE A 77 -4.20 21.17 -9.85
N GLY A 78 -4.71 20.95 -8.63
CA GLY A 78 -4.53 19.68 -7.91
C GLY A 78 -5.09 18.49 -8.69
N GLY A 79 -6.27 18.63 -9.31
CA GLY A 79 -6.86 17.62 -10.17
C GLY A 79 -6.04 17.36 -11.44
N SER A 80 -5.54 18.40 -12.11
CA SER A 80 -4.67 18.26 -13.27
C SER A 80 -3.35 17.55 -12.93
N LEU A 81 -2.75 17.87 -11.77
CA LEU A 81 -1.58 17.16 -11.27
C LEU A 81 -1.90 15.68 -10.99
N LEU A 82 -3.05 15.37 -10.37
CA LEU A 82 -3.46 13.99 -10.13
C LEU A 82 -3.58 13.20 -11.45
N ILE A 83 -4.15 13.78 -12.50
CA ILE A 83 -4.21 13.14 -13.83
C ILE A 83 -2.80 12.86 -14.36
N GLY A 84 -1.87 13.82 -14.22
CA GLY A 84 -0.47 13.61 -14.59
C GLY A 84 0.21 12.51 -13.78
N GLN A 85 -0.05 12.46 -12.47
CA GLN A 85 0.47 11.41 -11.58
C GLN A 85 -0.02 10.03 -12.00
N LEU A 86 -1.33 9.88 -12.26
CA LEU A 86 -1.92 8.62 -12.73
C LEU A 86 -1.35 8.20 -14.09
N THR A 87 -1.10 9.16 -14.98
CA THR A 87 -0.47 8.87 -16.29
C THR A 87 0.95 8.32 -16.12
N LEU A 88 1.74 8.86 -15.19
CA LEU A 88 3.09 8.34 -14.89
C LEU A 88 3.04 6.94 -14.28
N VAL A 89 2.06 6.67 -13.44
CA VAL A 89 1.84 5.35 -12.83
C VAL A 89 1.45 4.32 -13.90
N GLU A 90 0.53 4.64 -14.80
CA GLU A 90 0.16 3.79 -15.95
C GLU A 90 1.38 3.45 -16.82
N PHE A 91 2.18 4.47 -17.16
CA PHE A 91 3.42 4.26 -17.92
C PHE A 91 4.40 3.32 -17.19
N LEU A 92 4.51 3.47 -15.86
CA LEU A 92 5.35 2.62 -15.03
C LEU A 92 4.86 1.18 -15.00
N GLU A 93 3.55 0.94 -14.88
CA GLU A 93 2.95 -0.40 -14.95
C GLU A 93 3.26 -1.08 -16.29
N GLN A 94 3.01 -0.40 -17.41
CA GLN A 94 3.29 -0.92 -18.75
C GLN A 94 4.77 -1.30 -18.93
N LYS A 95 5.67 -0.44 -18.43
CA LYS A 95 7.11 -0.65 -18.52
C LYS A 95 7.58 -1.85 -17.70
N ILE A 96 7.07 -2.00 -16.47
CA ILE A 96 7.36 -3.17 -15.62
C ILE A 96 6.87 -4.44 -16.29
N PHE A 97 5.66 -4.45 -16.85
CA PHE A 97 5.10 -5.63 -17.54
C PHE A 97 6.00 -6.08 -18.69
N THR A 98 6.37 -5.12 -19.54
CA THR A 98 7.14 -5.37 -20.75
C THR A 98 8.51 -5.91 -20.40
N LYS A 99 9.18 -5.28 -19.43
CA LYS A 99 10.50 -5.70 -18.98
C LYS A 99 10.47 -7.10 -18.36
N ALA A 100 9.51 -7.37 -17.48
CA ALA A 100 9.38 -8.67 -16.84
C ALA A 100 9.05 -9.78 -17.86
N SER A 101 8.13 -9.51 -18.80
CA SER A 101 7.79 -10.45 -19.89
C SER A 101 9.02 -10.81 -20.71
N MET A 102 9.80 -9.81 -21.13
CA MET A 102 11.02 -10.02 -21.90
C MET A 102 12.11 -10.74 -21.09
N GLU A 103 12.22 -10.45 -19.79
CA GLU A 103 13.14 -11.15 -18.89
C GLU A 103 12.79 -12.63 -18.72
N PHE A 104 11.51 -12.95 -18.51
CA PHE A 104 11.05 -14.35 -18.44
C PHE A 104 11.29 -15.07 -19.76
N ALA A 105 10.93 -14.46 -20.89
CA ALA A 105 11.18 -15.03 -22.22
C ALA A 105 12.68 -15.25 -22.51
N TYR A 106 13.55 -14.38 -21.99
CA TYR A 106 14.99 -14.53 -22.13
C TYR A 106 15.57 -15.60 -21.20
N ARG A 107 15.18 -15.59 -19.92
CA ARG A 107 15.78 -16.45 -18.90
C ARG A 107 15.30 -17.89 -18.97
N LEU A 108 13.98 -18.12 -19.10
CA LEU A 108 13.36 -19.44 -18.99
C LEU A 108 14.04 -20.52 -19.86
N PRO A 109 14.30 -20.31 -21.18
CA PRO A 109 14.97 -21.32 -22.00
C PRO A 109 16.48 -21.45 -21.73
N ARG A 110 17.05 -20.56 -20.90
CA ARG A 110 18.48 -20.50 -20.58
C ARG A 110 18.78 -20.92 -19.14
N ILE A 111 17.81 -21.39 -18.36
CA ILE A 111 18.06 -21.88 -17.00
C ILE A 111 18.87 -23.18 -17.07
N LYS A 112 19.91 -23.30 -16.24
CA LYS A 112 20.72 -24.52 -16.14
C LYS A 112 19.86 -25.73 -15.78
N LYS A 113 20.12 -26.88 -16.42
CA LYS A 113 19.37 -28.12 -16.15
C LYS A 113 19.49 -28.56 -14.69
N GLU A 114 20.62 -28.30 -14.05
CA GLU A 114 20.86 -28.63 -12.64
C GLU A 114 19.91 -27.87 -11.69
N GLU A 115 19.56 -26.63 -12.05
CA GLU A 115 18.66 -25.77 -11.28
C GLU A 115 17.18 -26.15 -11.47
N LEU A 116 16.85 -26.89 -12.53
CA LEU A 116 15.49 -27.40 -12.78
C LEU A 116 15.27 -28.80 -12.15
N GLN A 117 16.28 -29.41 -11.54
CA GLN A 117 16.12 -30.74 -10.93
C GLN A 117 15.23 -30.67 -9.69
N GLY A 118 14.09 -31.35 -9.74
CA GLY A 118 13.12 -31.40 -8.65
C GLY A 118 12.16 -30.21 -8.61
N GLU A 119 12.18 -29.35 -9.63
CA GLU A 119 11.24 -28.25 -9.81
C GLU A 119 10.28 -28.57 -10.97
N HIS A 120 9.03 -28.10 -10.89
CA HIS A 120 8.06 -28.23 -11.98
C HIS A 120 8.08 -26.94 -12.84
N PRO A 121 8.56 -26.96 -14.10
CA PRO A 121 8.72 -25.74 -14.88
C PRO A 121 7.44 -24.90 -15.06
N PRO A 122 6.24 -25.49 -15.25
CA PRO A 122 4.99 -24.74 -15.23
C PRO A 122 4.77 -23.93 -13.93
N GLU A 123 5.12 -24.49 -12.77
CA GLU A 123 5.01 -23.80 -11.49
C GLU A 123 5.93 -22.57 -11.41
N LEU A 124 7.14 -22.66 -12.00
CA LEU A 124 8.06 -21.52 -12.11
C LEU A 124 7.44 -20.39 -12.95
N VAL A 125 6.73 -20.73 -14.03
CA VAL A 125 6.06 -19.74 -14.88
C VAL A 125 4.91 -19.05 -14.14
N ASN A 126 4.22 -19.75 -13.23
CA ASN A 126 3.16 -19.13 -12.42
C ASN A 126 3.63 -17.97 -11.55
N ARG A 127 4.93 -17.92 -11.20
CA ARG A 127 5.53 -16.76 -10.51
C ARG A 127 5.43 -15.47 -11.33
N PHE A 128 5.25 -15.55 -12.65
CA PHE A 128 4.97 -14.39 -13.48
C PHE A 128 3.71 -13.63 -13.03
N PHE A 129 2.70 -14.31 -12.47
CA PHE A 129 1.51 -13.65 -11.94
C PHE A 129 1.81 -12.74 -10.75
N ASP A 130 2.92 -12.94 -10.02
CA ASP A 130 3.35 -12.02 -8.97
C ASP A 130 3.77 -10.65 -9.54
N ILE A 131 4.16 -10.56 -10.82
CA ILE A 131 4.38 -9.27 -11.50
C ILE A 131 3.08 -8.46 -11.53
N LEU A 132 1.95 -9.11 -11.84
CA LEU A 132 0.64 -8.44 -11.86
C LEU A 132 0.25 -7.94 -10.47
N THR A 133 0.54 -8.73 -9.43
CA THR A 133 0.33 -8.33 -8.02
C THR A 133 1.19 -7.12 -7.67
N ILE A 134 2.46 -7.11 -8.07
CA ILE A 134 3.37 -5.98 -7.83
C ILE A 134 2.93 -4.73 -8.58
N GLN A 135 2.48 -4.85 -9.84
CA GLN A 135 1.98 -3.71 -10.62
C GLN A 135 0.78 -3.03 -9.96
N LYS A 136 -0.28 -3.81 -9.70
CA LYS A 136 -1.47 -3.29 -9.00
C LYS A 136 -1.13 -2.73 -7.63
N GLY A 137 -0.18 -3.38 -6.95
CA GLY A 137 0.30 -2.91 -5.67
C GLY A 137 1.06 -1.60 -5.76
N LEU A 138 1.84 -1.40 -6.82
CA LEU A 138 2.61 -0.19 -7.07
C LEU A 138 1.70 1.02 -7.24
N THR A 139 0.58 0.88 -7.96
CA THR A 139 -0.42 1.94 -8.10
C THR A 139 -0.95 2.35 -6.73
N LYS A 140 -1.37 1.40 -5.90
CA LYS A 140 -1.82 1.69 -4.52
C LYS A 140 -0.70 2.28 -3.66
N LEU A 141 0.51 1.77 -3.76
CA LEU A 141 1.65 2.25 -2.98
C LEU A 141 1.99 3.69 -3.33
N LEU A 142 2.21 3.97 -4.62
CA LEU A 142 2.71 5.26 -5.10
C LEU A 142 1.64 6.36 -5.11
N VAL A 143 0.37 6.00 -5.24
CA VAL A 143 -0.73 6.96 -5.23
C VAL A 143 -1.33 7.05 -3.83
N ASP A 144 -1.90 5.96 -3.31
CA ASP A 144 -2.70 6.02 -2.09
C ASP A 144 -1.87 6.17 -0.83
N ILE A 145 -0.85 5.32 -0.66
CA ILE A 145 -0.04 5.31 0.58
C ILE A 145 0.83 6.57 0.65
N VAL A 146 1.47 6.95 -0.46
CA VAL A 146 2.25 8.21 -0.51
C VAL A 146 1.35 9.42 -0.28
N ALA A 147 0.19 9.51 -0.95
CA ALA A 147 -0.71 10.64 -0.74
C ALA A 147 -1.20 10.68 0.72
N ALA A 148 -1.52 9.55 1.33
CA ALA A 148 -1.89 9.49 2.74
C ALA A 148 -0.74 9.95 3.65
N ALA A 149 0.49 9.48 3.42
CA ALA A 149 1.66 9.88 4.21
C ALA A 149 1.95 11.39 4.08
N VAL A 150 1.93 11.90 2.84
CA VAL A 150 2.08 13.34 2.54
C VAL A 150 0.98 14.15 3.22
N GLN A 151 -0.27 13.72 3.10
CA GLN A 151 -1.41 14.38 3.73
C GLN A 151 -1.26 14.42 5.25
N ILE A 152 -0.97 13.28 5.89
CA ILE A 152 -0.78 13.20 7.35
C ILE A 152 0.36 14.14 7.79
N PHE A 153 1.48 14.12 7.08
CA PHE A 153 2.63 14.96 7.39
C PHE A 153 2.29 16.46 7.31
N PHE A 154 1.75 16.91 6.18
CA PHE A 154 1.41 18.32 5.98
C PHE A 154 0.23 18.77 6.85
N SER A 155 -0.77 17.92 7.06
CA SER A 155 -1.88 18.19 7.98
C SER A 155 -1.39 18.31 9.43
N ALA A 156 -0.45 17.47 9.87
CA ALA A 156 0.14 17.58 11.21
C ALA A 156 0.94 18.89 11.38
N ILE A 157 1.69 19.31 10.35
CA ILE A 157 2.35 20.61 10.32
C ILE A 157 1.32 21.74 10.39
N LEU A 158 0.30 21.68 9.55
CA LEU A 158 -0.74 22.71 9.50
C LEU A 158 -1.47 22.84 10.84
N LEU A 159 -1.77 21.70 11.47
CA LEU A 159 -2.41 21.62 12.77
C LEU A 159 -1.56 22.30 13.87
N SER A 160 -0.22 22.25 13.76
CA SER A 160 0.69 22.88 14.73
C SER A 160 0.62 24.41 14.75
N PHE A 161 0.13 25.05 13.68
CA PHE A 161 -0.05 26.51 13.62
C PHE A 161 -1.29 27.00 14.36
N TYR A 162 -2.21 26.11 14.76
CA TYR A 162 -3.45 26.50 15.45
C TYR A 162 -3.26 26.60 16.97
N HIS A 163 -2.59 25.63 17.60
CA HIS A 163 -2.32 25.63 19.04
C HIS A 163 -1.16 24.68 19.39
N PRO A 164 -0.31 24.97 20.39
CA PRO A 164 0.78 24.08 20.80
C PRO A 164 0.30 22.67 21.19
N VAL A 165 -0.88 22.54 21.79
CA VAL A 165 -1.46 21.23 22.13
C VAL A 165 -1.79 20.44 20.87
N PHE A 166 -2.22 21.09 19.80
CA PHE A 166 -2.50 20.41 18.53
C PHE A 166 -1.24 19.99 17.77
N MET A 167 -0.09 20.64 18.01
CA MET A 167 1.22 20.11 17.60
C MET A 167 1.49 18.75 18.25
N ALA A 168 1.22 18.62 19.55
CA ALA A 168 1.36 17.34 20.26
C ALA A 168 0.40 16.27 19.72
N VAL A 169 -0.83 16.65 19.37
CA VAL A 169 -1.80 15.75 18.71
C VAL A 169 -1.29 15.27 17.34
N GLY A 170 -0.74 16.16 16.52
CA GLY A 170 -0.12 15.79 15.24
C GLY A 170 1.07 14.84 15.41
N LEU A 171 1.94 15.10 16.39
CA LEU A 171 3.06 14.22 16.71
C LEU A 171 2.61 12.86 17.25
N LEU A 172 1.57 12.85 18.09
CA LEU A 172 0.93 11.63 18.59
C LEU A 172 0.38 10.80 17.44
N ALA A 173 -0.28 11.42 16.45
CA ALA A 173 -0.76 10.71 15.27
C ALA A 173 0.39 10.03 14.51
N LEU A 174 1.44 10.79 14.17
CA LEU A 174 2.63 10.27 13.46
C LEU A 174 3.30 9.12 14.22
N THR A 175 3.47 9.28 15.53
CA THR A 175 4.11 8.28 16.40
C THR A 175 3.26 7.03 16.51
N ALA A 176 1.96 7.17 16.74
CA ALA A 176 1.03 6.04 16.85
C ALA A 176 0.98 5.23 15.55
N ILE A 177 0.93 5.89 14.39
CA ILE A 177 0.99 5.22 13.08
C ILE A 177 2.29 4.42 12.94
N ALA A 178 3.44 5.06 13.23
CA ALA A 178 4.74 4.39 13.15
C ALA A 178 4.80 3.16 14.07
N VAL A 179 4.30 3.27 15.30
CA VAL A 179 4.23 2.16 16.26
C VAL A 179 3.33 1.04 15.74
N ILE A 180 2.11 1.35 15.26
CA ILE A 180 1.19 0.34 14.71
C ILE A 180 1.87 -0.43 13.57
N ILE A 181 2.50 0.27 12.63
CA ILE A 181 3.19 -0.37 11.51
C ILE A 181 4.35 -1.22 12.00
N LEU A 182 5.22 -0.69 12.85
CA LEU A 182 6.41 -1.42 13.34
C LEU A 182 6.05 -2.69 14.13
N LEU A 183 4.99 -2.64 14.94
CA LEU A 183 4.53 -3.79 15.72
C LEU A 183 4.00 -4.93 14.83
N TYR A 184 3.27 -4.60 13.76
CA TYR A 184 2.58 -5.60 12.93
C TYR A 184 3.29 -5.94 11.62
N TYR A 185 4.26 -5.16 11.17
CA TYR A 185 4.91 -5.33 9.86
C TYR A 185 5.51 -6.72 9.67
N ARG A 186 6.33 -7.18 10.63
CA ARG A 186 7.02 -8.47 10.52
C ARG A 186 6.04 -9.64 10.46
N GLN A 187 5.06 -9.65 11.37
CA GLN A 187 4.01 -10.68 11.41
C GLN A 187 3.13 -10.64 10.14
N GLY A 188 2.85 -9.43 9.62
CA GLY A 188 2.10 -9.25 8.38
C GLY A 188 2.80 -9.85 7.17
N VAL A 189 4.11 -9.64 7.03
CA VAL A 189 4.92 -10.24 5.95
C VAL A 189 5.00 -11.76 6.11
N GLU A 190 5.30 -12.27 7.32
CA GLU A 190 5.42 -13.71 7.57
C GLU A 190 4.11 -14.46 7.25
N THR A 191 2.97 -13.95 7.71
CA THR A 191 1.65 -14.56 7.44
C THR A 191 1.20 -14.41 5.98
N SER A 192 1.57 -13.31 5.30
CA SER A 192 1.30 -13.14 3.86
C SER A 192 2.09 -14.14 3.00
N ILE A 193 3.35 -14.40 3.36
CA ILE A 193 4.20 -15.39 2.68
C ILE A 193 3.63 -16.81 2.84
N ASP A 194 3.16 -17.14 4.04
CA ASP A 194 2.57 -18.43 4.35
C ASP A 194 1.24 -18.65 3.60
N GLU A 195 0.34 -17.66 3.66
CA GLU A 195 -0.91 -17.66 2.88
C GLU A 195 -0.64 -17.84 1.38
N SER A 196 0.32 -17.09 0.83
CA SER A 196 0.72 -17.20 -0.57
C SER A 196 1.29 -18.59 -0.88
N GLY A 197 2.07 -19.17 0.03
CA GLY A 197 2.62 -20.53 -0.08
C GLY A 197 1.55 -21.56 -0.43
N HIS A 198 0.47 -21.61 0.34
CA HIS A 198 -0.62 -22.56 0.11
C HIS A 198 -1.42 -22.30 -1.17
N LYS A 199 -1.54 -21.04 -1.62
CA LYS A 199 -2.15 -20.74 -2.95
C LYS A 199 -1.36 -21.38 -4.09
N TYR A 200 -0.04 -21.30 -4.02
CA TYR A 200 0.83 -21.90 -5.03
C TYR A 200 0.86 -23.43 -4.94
N GLU A 201 0.86 -23.99 -3.73
CA GLU A 201 0.75 -25.43 -3.51
C GLU A 201 -0.54 -26.00 -4.13
N LEU A 202 -1.67 -25.30 -3.93
CA LEU A 202 -2.95 -25.67 -4.53
C LEU A 202 -2.91 -25.61 -6.06
N VAL A 203 -2.37 -24.54 -6.64
CA VAL A 203 -2.24 -24.41 -8.10
C VAL A 203 -1.35 -25.51 -8.67
N ALA A 204 -0.20 -25.77 -8.06
CA ALA A 204 0.72 -26.83 -8.49
C ALA A 204 0.06 -28.22 -8.46
N HIS A 205 -0.70 -28.52 -7.41
CA HIS A 205 -1.46 -29.77 -7.32
C HIS A 205 -2.48 -29.90 -8.46
N LEU A 206 -3.24 -28.84 -8.74
CA LEU A 206 -4.23 -28.85 -9.82
C LEU A 206 -3.58 -28.89 -11.22
N GLU A 207 -2.40 -28.29 -11.39
CA GLU A 207 -1.62 -28.40 -12.62
C GLU A 207 -1.11 -29.81 -12.87
N GLU A 208 -0.64 -30.51 -11.82
CA GLU A 208 -0.23 -31.91 -11.92
C GLU A 208 -1.41 -32.80 -12.36
N VAL A 209 -2.60 -32.55 -11.80
CA VAL A 209 -3.83 -33.24 -12.22
C VAL A 209 -4.18 -32.91 -13.67
N ALA A 210 -4.08 -31.64 -14.07
CA ALA A 210 -4.37 -31.19 -15.42
C ALA A 210 -3.37 -31.72 -16.47
N GLY A 211 -2.13 -31.99 -16.06
CA GLY A 211 -1.08 -32.54 -16.92
C GLY A 211 -1.38 -33.92 -17.50
N ASP A 212 -2.23 -34.72 -16.83
CA ASP A 212 -2.69 -36.02 -17.30
C ASP A 212 -4.11 -36.34 -16.80
N LEU A 213 -5.12 -35.70 -17.40
CA LEU A 213 -6.52 -35.90 -17.03
C LEU A 213 -7.01 -37.35 -17.29
N ASP A 214 -6.44 -38.03 -18.29
CA ASP A 214 -6.86 -39.38 -18.66
C ASP A 214 -6.51 -40.41 -17.59
N LYS A 215 -5.43 -40.20 -16.81
CA LYS A 215 -5.07 -41.01 -15.63
C LYS A 215 -6.19 -41.11 -14.57
N TYR A 216 -7.04 -40.09 -14.49
CA TYR A 216 -8.09 -39.95 -13.48
C TYR A 216 -9.49 -40.29 -14.01
N ARG A 217 -9.74 -40.14 -15.31
CA ARG A 217 -11.05 -40.40 -15.94
C ARG A 217 -11.51 -41.84 -15.70
N GLY A 218 -12.77 -41.99 -15.29
CA GLY A 218 -13.39 -43.31 -15.03
C GLY A 218 -12.91 -44.02 -13.76
N ASN A 219 -11.99 -43.43 -12.98
CA ASN A 219 -11.54 -43.99 -11.71
C ASN A 219 -12.02 -43.12 -10.53
N ALA A 220 -13.13 -43.53 -9.91
CA ALA A 220 -13.76 -42.77 -8.82
C ALA A 220 -12.85 -42.59 -7.60
N GLU A 221 -12.03 -43.58 -7.27
CA GLU A 221 -11.10 -43.53 -6.12
C GLU A 221 -10.03 -42.46 -6.33
N LYS A 222 -9.42 -42.41 -7.52
CA LYS A 222 -8.43 -41.37 -7.84
C LYS A 222 -9.05 -39.97 -7.92
N MET A 223 -10.29 -39.85 -8.38
CA MET A 223 -11.00 -38.57 -8.38
C MET A 223 -11.28 -38.07 -6.95
N ASP A 224 -11.69 -38.97 -6.06
CA ASP A 224 -11.91 -38.68 -4.64
C ASP A 224 -10.61 -38.29 -3.92
N ASP A 225 -9.49 -38.93 -4.26
CA ASP A 225 -8.15 -38.62 -3.73
C ASP A 225 -7.70 -37.18 -4.08
N ILE A 226 -7.98 -36.71 -5.30
CA ILE A 226 -7.73 -35.31 -5.70
C ILE A 226 -8.55 -34.34 -4.84
N VAL A 227 -9.83 -34.67 -4.60
CA VAL A 227 -10.71 -33.83 -3.78
C VAL A 227 -10.20 -33.77 -2.34
N LYS A 228 -9.80 -34.91 -1.76
CA LYS A 228 -9.22 -34.97 -0.40
C LYS A 228 -7.94 -34.16 -0.29
N THR A 229 -7.01 -34.33 -1.23
CA THR A 229 -5.76 -33.57 -1.23
C THR A 229 -6.01 -32.07 -1.37
N THR A 230 -6.95 -31.70 -2.25
CA THR A 230 -7.38 -30.30 -2.42
C THR A 230 -7.99 -29.73 -1.13
N ASP A 231 -8.82 -30.51 -0.43
CA ASP A 231 -9.42 -30.12 0.86
C ASP A 231 -8.35 -29.91 1.94
N GLU A 232 -7.36 -30.79 2.02
CA GLU A 232 -6.24 -30.66 2.96
C GLU A 232 -5.40 -29.39 2.72
N ILE A 233 -5.05 -29.09 1.47
CA ILE A 233 -4.29 -27.87 1.12
C ILE A 233 -5.15 -26.63 1.41
N THR A 234 -6.43 -26.67 1.06
CA THR A 234 -7.36 -25.56 1.27
C THR A 234 -7.57 -25.27 2.76
N SER A 235 -7.64 -26.31 3.60
CA SER A 235 -7.74 -26.17 5.05
C SER A 235 -6.53 -25.43 5.65
N LYS A 236 -5.31 -25.75 5.19
CA LYS A 236 -4.09 -25.02 5.58
C LYS A 236 -4.11 -23.57 5.10
N TYR A 237 -4.53 -23.33 3.85
CA TYR A 237 -4.73 -21.97 3.33
C TYR A 237 -5.71 -21.16 4.20
N LEU A 238 -6.83 -21.74 4.60
CA LEU A 238 -7.83 -21.05 5.43
C LEU A 238 -7.25 -20.68 6.80
N ALA A 239 -6.46 -21.54 7.42
CA ALA A 239 -5.76 -21.23 8.66
C ALA A 239 -4.79 -20.04 8.47
N ALA A 240 -3.90 -20.11 7.47
CA ALA A 240 -2.94 -19.04 7.17
C ALA A 240 -3.63 -17.71 6.82
N ARG A 241 -4.73 -17.75 6.06
CA ARG A 241 -5.53 -16.57 5.70
C ARG A 241 -6.18 -15.92 6.92
N ASN A 242 -6.69 -16.74 7.86
CA ASN A 242 -7.26 -16.24 9.10
C ASN A 242 -6.20 -15.59 10.00
N ASP A 243 -5.01 -16.16 10.07
CA ASP A 243 -3.88 -15.59 10.81
C ASP A 243 -3.45 -14.24 10.19
N HIS A 244 -3.30 -14.19 8.87
CA HIS A 244 -2.97 -12.95 8.16
C HIS A 244 -4.04 -11.87 8.38
N PHE A 245 -5.32 -12.23 8.21
CA PHE A 245 -6.42 -11.30 8.47
C PHE A 245 -6.49 -10.87 9.94
N GLY A 246 -6.08 -11.72 10.88
CA GLY A 246 -5.95 -11.38 12.29
C GLY A 246 -4.99 -10.21 12.52
N ILE A 247 -3.86 -10.16 11.79
CA ILE A 247 -2.91 -9.03 11.84
C ILE A 247 -3.53 -7.76 11.23
N LEU A 248 -4.13 -7.87 10.05
CA LEU A 248 -4.79 -6.74 9.38
C LEU A 248 -5.92 -6.15 10.24
N LYS A 249 -6.71 -7.01 10.90
CA LYS A 249 -7.77 -6.62 11.81
C LYS A 249 -7.21 -5.84 13.00
N LYS A 250 -6.07 -6.24 13.57
CA LYS A 250 -5.41 -5.46 14.64
C LYS A 250 -4.97 -4.08 14.15
N MET A 251 -4.43 -3.97 12.93
CA MET A 251 -4.08 -2.67 12.33
C MET A 251 -5.31 -1.79 12.11
N PHE A 252 -6.43 -2.37 11.67
CA PHE A 252 -7.70 -1.66 11.50
C PHE A 252 -8.32 -1.21 12.85
N VAL A 253 -8.29 -2.07 13.87
CA VAL A 253 -8.69 -1.65 15.23
C VAL A 253 -7.81 -0.51 15.73
N GLY A 254 -6.50 -0.55 15.45
CA GLY A 254 -5.57 0.53 15.75
C GLY A 254 -5.92 1.83 15.03
N SER A 255 -6.33 1.78 13.75
CA SER A 255 -6.75 2.96 12.98
C SER A 255 -8.00 3.61 13.58
N VAL A 256 -9.00 2.79 13.92
CA VAL A 256 -10.25 3.26 14.55
C VAL A 256 -9.97 3.87 15.92
N ALA A 257 -9.16 3.20 16.75
CA ALA A 257 -8.80 3.71 18.08
C ALA A 257 -8.08 5.06 17.98
N LEU A 258 -7.09 5.18 17.08
CA LEU A 258 -6.38 6.44 16.85
C LEU A 258 -7.33 7.54 16.39
N ARG A 259 -8.20 7.25 15.42
CA ARG A 259 -9.23 8.19 14.93
C ARG A 259 -10.15 8.67 16.06
N THR A 260 -10.62 7.77 16.91
CA THR A 260 -11.47 8.13 18.06
C THR A 260 -10.72 9.02 19.04
N VAL A 261 -9.45 8.74 19.33
CA VAL A 261 -8.61 9.57 20.21
C VAL A 261 -8.38 10.96 19.60
N LEU A 262 -8.04 11.04 18.32
CA LEU A 262 -7.81 12.32 17.63
C LEU A 262 -9.07 13.18 17.61
N MET A 263 -10.22 12.59 17.24
CA MET A 263 -11.49 13.32 17.18
C MET A 263 -11.98 13.73 18.57
N GLY A 264 -11.96 12.80 19.54
CA GLY A 264 -12.37 13.09 20.91
C GLY A 264 -11.47 14.14 21.58
N GLY A 265 -10.15 14.02 21.39
CA GLY A 265 -9.17 14.97 21.89
C GLY A 265 -9.36 16.36 21.29
N LEU A 266 -9.58 16.46 19.98
CA LEU A 266 -9.90 17.73 19.33
C LEU A 266 -11.20 18.34 19.87
N LEU A 267 -12.29 17.57 19.95
CA LEU A 267 -13.58 18.14 20.36
C LEU A 267 -13.55 18.62 21.81
N LEU A 268 -12.95 17.84 22.72
CA LEU A 268 -12.83 18.22 24.14
C LEU A 268 -11.87 19.39 24.34
N LEU A 269 -10.64 19.31 23.83
CA LEU A 269 -9.62 20.34 24.05
C LEU A 269 -9.90 21.58 23.21
N GLY A 270 -10.34 21.40 21.96
CA GLY A 270 -10.68 22.50 21.07
C GLY A 270 -11.88 23.30 21.57
N SER A 271 -12.94 22.65 22.07
CA SER A 271 -14.06 23.39 22.69
C SER A 271 -13.62 24.14 23.94
N PHE A 272 -12.77 23.53 24.78
CA PHE A 272 -12.19 24.19 25.94
C PHE A 272 -11.39 25.45 25.55
N PHE A 273 -10.49 25.38 24.57
CA PHE A 273 -9.70 26.54 24.11
C PHE A 273 -10.54 27.63 23.47
N VAL A 274 -11.66 27.29 22.83
CA VAL A 274 -12.61 28.28 22.31
C VAL A 274 -13.30 29.02 23.45
N VAL A 275 -13.72 28.32 24.51
CA VAL A 275 -14.35 28.92 25.68
C VAL A 275 -13.39 29.85 26.42
N GLU A 276 -12.13 29.43 26.59
CA GLU A 276 -11.06 30.23 27.20
C GLU A 276 -10.54 31.36 26.29
N ARG A 277 -11.06 31.48 25.06
CA ARG A 277 -10.64 32.48 24.06
C ARG A 277 -9.16 32.36 23.63
N GLU A 278 -8.56 31.19 23.83
CA GLU A 278 -7.23 30.84 23.32
C GLU A 278 -7.26 30.48 21.83
N MET A 279 -8.43 30.12 21.32
CA MET A 279 -8.67 29.80 19.91
C MET A 279 -9.98 30.41 19.41
N THR A 280 -10.02 30.89 18.16
CA THR A 280 -11.26 31.38 17.55
C THR A 280 -12.15 30.22 17.10
N PHE A 281 -13.45 30.48 16.93
CA PHE A 281 -14.37 29.48 16.39
C PHE A 281 -13.97 29.02 14.97
N GLY A 282 -13.48 29.93 14.12
CA GLY A 282 -12.97 29.59 12.79
C GLY A 282 -11.75 28.67 12.84
N GLN A 283 -10.83 28.92 13.78
CA GLN A 283 -9.67 28.05 14.01
C GLN A 283 -10.07 26.66 14.53
N PHE A 284 -11.07 26.57 15.39
CA PHE A 284 -11.62 25.28 15.84
C PHE A 284 -12.16 24.45 14.68
N VAL A 285 -13.02 25.04 13.83
CA VAL A 285 -13.58 24.38 12.65
C VAL A 285 -12.48 23.98 11.66
N ALA A 286 -11.46 24.82 11.50
CA ALA A 286 -10.31 24.49 10.65
C ALA A 286 -9.53 23.27 11.16
N ALA A 287 -9.23 23.24 12.47
CA ALA A 287 -8.56 22.13 13.12
C ALA A 287 -9.37 20.84 13.00
N GLU A 288 -10.70 20.92 13.08
CA GLU A 288 -11.61 19.79 12.83
C GLU A 288 -11.46 19.20 11.43
N VAL A 289 -11.56 20.03 10.39
CA VAL A 289 -11.40 19.56 9.02
C VAL A 289 -10.05 18.87 8.83
N ILE A 290 -8.98 19.41 9.42
CA ILE A 290 -7.64 18.84 9.34
C ILE A 290 -7.55 17.49 10.05
N VAL A 291 -8.09 17.37 11.27
CA VAL A 291 -8.10 16.11 12.03
C VAL A 291 -8.93 15.03 11.33
N VAL A 292 -10.04 15.40 10.69
CA VAL A 292 -10.84 14.49 9.86
C VAL A 292 -10.03 14.00 8.65
N GLN A 293 -9.30 14.89 7.97
CA GLN A 293 -8.42 14.52 6.87
C GLN A 293 -7.29 13.57 7.31
N ILE A 294 -6.64 13.86 8.44
CA ILE A 294 -5.65 12.95 9.04
C ILE A 294 -6.28 11.59 9.30
N SER A 295 -7.46 11.56 9.92
CA SER A 295 -8.16 10.32 10.25
C SER A 295 -8.44 9.46 9.02
N TYR A 296 -8.94 10.07 7.94
CA TYR A 296 -9.19 9.37 6.68
C TYR A 296 -7.88 8.87 6.03
N ALA A 297 -6.84 9.70 6.03
CA ALA A 297 -5.54 9.32 5.50
C ALA A 297 -4.91 8.15 6.28
N VAL A 298 -5.03 8.14 7.61
CA VAL A 298 -4.59 7.02 8.47
C VAL A 298 -5.34 5.74 8.15
N GLU A 299 -6.66 5.81 8.01
CA GLU A 299 -7.49 4.67 7.65
C GLU A 299 -7.08 4.11 6.28
N LYS A 300 -6.90 4.99 5.28
CA LYS A 300 -6.46 4.62 3.94
C LYS A 300 -5.05 4.02 3.95
N LEU A 301 -4.14 4.55 4.76
CA LEU A 301 -2.78 4.04 4.89
C LEU A 301 -2.78 2.62 5.46
N LEU A 302 -3.46 2.41 6.60
CA LEU A 302 -3.45 1.13 7.31
C LEU A 302 -4.24 0.05 6.56
N THR A 303 -5.34 0.39 5.89
CA THR A 303 -6.10 -0.58 5.07
C THR A 303 -5.33 -1.02 3.83
N ASN A 304 -4.50 -0.16 3.25
CA ASN A 304 -3.65 -0.51 2.10
C ASN A 304 -2.38 -1.29 2.48
N MET A 305 -2.11 -1.54 3.77
CA MET A 305 -0.94 -2.33 4.19
C MET A 305 -1.00 -3.79 3.73
N ASN A 306 -2.18 -4.38 3.55
CA ASN A 306 -2.32 -5.70 2.92
C ASN A 306 -1.63 -5.74 1.56
N THR A 307 -1.85 -4.70 0.74
CA THR A 307 -1.22 -4.60 -0.58
C THR A 307 0.30 -4.47 -0.49
N VAL A 308 0.83 -3.78 0.53
CA VAL A 308 2.28 -3.73 0.76
C VAL A 308 2.82 -5.11 1.10
N PHE A 309 2.14 -5.84 1.99
CA PHE A 309 2.55 -7.20 2.33
C PHE A 309 2.51 -8.12 1.11
N ASP A 310 1.46 -8.07 0.30
CA ASP A 310 1.34 -8.83 -0.95
C ASP A 310 2.46 -8.52 -1.94
N MET A 311 2.87 -7.24 -2.08
CA MET A 311 4.00 -6.86 -2.93
C MET A 311 5.33 -7.40 -2.42
N VAL A 312 5.56 -7.34 -1.11
CA VAL A 312 6.77 -7.87 -0.48
C VAL A 312 6.85 -9.39 -0.66
N THR A 313 5.72 -10.06 -0.43
CA THR A 313 5.58 -11.51 -0.67
C THR A 313 5.81 -11.86 -2.13
N GLY A 314 5.18 -11.15 -3.07
CA GLY A 314 5.36 -11.37 -4.50
C GLY A 314 6.80 -11.17 -4.95
N SER A 315 7.50 -10.18 -4.38
CA SER A 315 8.93 -9.98 -4.67
C SER A 315 9.81 -11.13 -4.19
N GLU A 316 9.48 -11.76 -3.05
CA GLU A 316 10.20 -12.94 -2.55
C GLU A 316 9.93 -14.17 -3.40
N LYS A 317 8.71 -14.31 -3.94
CA LYS A 317 8.35 -15.42 -4.83
C LYS A 317 8.98 -15.29 -6.23
N LEU A 318 9.03 -14.08 -6.80
CA LEU A 318 9.70 -13.83 -8.09
C LEU A 318 11.19 -14.16 -8.06
N ALA A 319 11.84 -13.93 -6.92
CA ALA A 319 13.24 -14.28 -6.72
C ALA A 319 13.53 -15.77 -6.94
N VAL A 320 12.55 -16.65 -6.72
CA VAL A 320 12.71 -18.09 -6.96
C VAL A 320 13.04 -18.38 -8.43
N VAL A 321 12.61 -17.52 -9.37
CA VAL A 321 12.90 -17.67 -10.81
C VAL A 321 14.08 -16.80 -11.23
N THR A 322 14.15 -15.56 -10.73
CA THR A 322 15.18 -14.60 -11.16
C THR A 322 16.54 -14.82 -10.50
N ASP A 323 16.64 -15.61 -9.42
CA ASP A 323 17.90 -16.00 -8.81
C ASP A 323 18.49 -17.30 -9.41
N LEU A 324 17.76 -18.03 -10.28
CA LEU A 324 18.25 -19.27 -10.90
C LEU A 324 19.42 -18.99 -11.86
N GLU A 325 20.44 -19.85 -11.82
CA GLU A 325 21.62 -19.71 -12.67
C GLU A 325 21.31 -20.04 -14.15
N LEU A 326 21.84 -19.23 -15.06
CA LEU A 326 21.67 -19.39 -16.49
C LEU A 326 22.86 -20.12 -17.13
N GLU A 327 22.60 -20.92 -18.17
CA GLU A 327 23.62 -21.49 -19.04
C GLU A 327 24.42 -20.37 -19.73
N GLY A 328 25.76 -20.46 -19.67
CA GLY A 328 26.66 -19.50 -20.32
C GLY A 328 26.90 -18.19 -19.56
N ALA A 329 26.32 -17.99 -18.37
CA ALA A 329 26.70 -16.90 -17.48
C ALA A 329 28.05 -17.21 -16.81
N LYS A 330 29.13 -16.62 -17.33
CA LYS A 330 30.36 -16.35 -16.57
C LYS A 330 30.33 -14.91 -16.10
#